data_AF-A0AA88LBK8-F1
#
_entry.id   AF-A0AA88LBK8-F1
#
_cell.length_a   1.000
_cell.length_b   1.000
_cell.length_c   1.000
_cell.angle_alpha   90.00
_cell.angle_beta   90.00
_cell.angle_gamma   90.00
#
_symmetry.space_group_name_H-M   'P 1'
#
loop_
_entity.id
_entity.type
_entity.pdbx_description
1 polymer ?
#
loop_
_entity_poly.entity_id
_entity_poly.type
_entity_poly.pdbx_seq_one_letter_code
_entity_poly.pdbx_strand_id
1 'polypeptide(L)'
;MDFIENYSYTIQNEIQSYHWNRGGCKIHPVGLYLKKDDKVLISNHCFISDDLQNDTCFVNYVQKEISKWLKENHPKINQVHYFNDGCAGQYKNRNSFKNLTNHHEDFGRKAEHSFFATSHRKSICDGLEGTVKRILRKASLQLSDENQIKTATAVYDFCKVNIEKINFHFIDKKMLKLSDWS
;
A
#
# COMPACT_ATOMS: atom_id res chain seq x y z
N MET A 1 0.15 5.60 -6.84
CA MET A 1 0.60 4.53 -5.91
C MET A 1 2.09 4.42 -6.06
N ASP A 2 2.83 4.05 -5.02
CA ASP A 2 4.28 3.92 -5.16
C ASP A 2 4.84 2.88 -4.22
N PHE A 3 5.88 2.16 -4.65
CA PHE A 3 6.55 1.22 -3.76
C PHE A 3 7.66 1.91 -3.00
N ILE A 4 7.75 1.56 -1.73
CA ILE A 4 8.77 2.06 -0.84
C ILE A 4 9.31 0.88 -0.03
N GLU A 5 10.48 1.07 0.57
CA GLU A 5 11.17 0.06 1.37
C GLU A 5 10.27 -0.51 2.48
N ASN A 6 10.38 -1.82 2.72
CA ASN A 6 9.63 -2.49 3.78
C ASN A 6 9.91 -1.86 5.16
N TYR A 7 8.92 -1.87 6.04
CA TYR A 7 9.10 -1.39 7.41
C TYR A 7 9.68 -2.50 8.28
N SER A 8 10.91 -2.30 8.76
CA SER A 8 11.50 -3.14 9.81
C SER A 8 10.90 -2.80 11.16
N TYR A 9 10.50 -3.82 11.92
CA TYR A 9 10.01 -3.60 13.27
C TYR A 9 11.10 -2.97 14.14
N THR A 10 10.70 -2.00 14.97
CA THR A 10 11.59 -1.32 15.91
C THR A 10 11.23 -1.78 17.32
N ILE A 11 12.26 -2.03 18.13
CA ILE A 11 12.15 -2.36 19.55
C ILE A 11 13.08 -1.42 20.33
N GLN A 12 12.64 -0.92 21.49
CA GLN A 12 13.46 -0.04 22.32
C GLN A 12 14.70 -0.74 22.88
N ASN A 13 14.51 -1.91 23.51
CA ASN A 13 15.58 -2.69 24.14
C ASN A 13 16.00 -3.87 23.23
N GLU A 14 16.48 -3.57 22.02
CA GLU A 14 16.90 -4.62 21.10
C GLU A 14 18.22 -5.27 21.55
N ILE A 15 18.23 -6.60 21.66
CA ILE A 15 19.47 -7.37 21.81
C ILE A 15 20.26 -7.33 20.49
N GLN A 16 21.59 -7.40 20.55
CA GLN A 16 22.45 -7.24 19.37
C GLN A 16 22.11 -8.21 18.22
N SER A 17 21.64 -9.42 18.52
CA SER A 17 21.21 -10.40 17.51
C SER A 17 19.92 -10.00 16.78
N TYR A 18 19.06 -9.20 17.41
CA TYR A 18 17.83 -8.70 16.78
C TYR A 18 18.13 -7.71 15.65
N HIS A 19 19.22 -6.96 15.76
CA HIS A 19 19.66 -6.02 14.73
C HIS A 19 19.88 -6.68 13.35
N TRP A 20 20.37 -7.92 13.34
CA TRP A 20 20.70 -8.67 12.11
C TRP A 20 19.55 -9.52 11.56
N ASN A 21 18.49 -9.72 12.34
CA ASN A 21 17.33 -10.53 11.96
C ASN A 21 16.02 -9.83 12.35
N ARG A 22 15.87 -8.59 11.88
CA ARG A 22 14.63 -7.83 12.08
C ARG A 22 13.56 -8.33 11.12
N GLY A 23 12.47 -8.83 11.69
CA GLY A 23 11.23 -8.97 10.95
C GLY A 23 10.74 -7.62 10.42
N GLY A 24 9.83 -7.66 9.46
CA GLY A 24 9.19 -6.46 8.96
C GLY A 24 7.83 -6.75 8.36
N CYS A 25 7.16 -5.68 7.97
CA CYS A 25 5.94 -5.73 7.18
C CYS A 25 6.05 -4.75 6.01
N LYS A 26 5.21 -4.95 5.01
CA LYS A 26 5.03 -3.99 3.93
C LYS A 26 4.07 -2.89 4.35
N ILE A 27 4.41 -1.66 3.98
CA ILE A 27 3.54 -0.49 4.09
C ILE A 27 3.45 0.10 2.69
N HIS A 28 2.26 0.04 2.08
CA HIS A 28 2.06 0.47 0.70
C HIS A 28 1.02 1.60 0.65
N PRO A 29 1.45 2.87 0.61
CA PRO A 29 0.54 4.02 0.51
C PRO A 29 -0.08 4.17 -0.90
N VAL A 30 -1.34 4.58 -0.93
CA VAL A 30 -2.06 4.95 -2.15
C VAL A 30 -2.82 6.24 -1.90
N GLY A 31 -2.43 7.31 -2.59
CA GLY A 31 -3.21 8.54 -2.66
C GLY A 31 -4.19 8.51 -3.84
N LEU A 32 -5.47 8.72 -3.57
CA LEU A 32 -6.52 8.85 -4.57
C LEU A 32 -6.89 10.32 -4.75
N TYR A 33 -6.87 10.78 -6.00
CA TYR A 33 -7.35 12.11 -6.38
C TYR A 33 -8.69 11.96 -7.11
N LEU A 34 -9.76 12.45 -6.50
CA LEU A 34 -11.12 12.34 -7.02
C LEU A 34 -11.59 13.72 -7.48
N LYS A 35 -11.98 13.85 -8.75
CA LYS A 35 -12.58 15.10 -9.26
C LYS A 35 -14.10 15.04 -9.07
N LYS A 36 -14.66 16.00 -8.32
CA LYS A 36 -16.10 16.18 -8.13
C LYS A 36 -16.45 17.65 -8.25
N ASP A 37 -17.30 18.01 -9.20
CA ASP A 37 -17.81 19.39 -9.40
C ASP A 37 -16.68 20.45 -9.37
N ASP A 38 -15.64 20.21 -10.17
CA ASP A 38 -14.40 21.01 -10.28
C ASP A 38 -13.56 21.16 -9.01
N LYS A 39 -13.87 20.41 -7.95
CA LYS A 39 -13.01 20.27 -6.78
C LYS A 39 -12.25 18.94 -6.81
N VAL A 40 -11.02 18.98 -6.30
CA VAL A 40 -10.20 17.78 -6.10
C VAL A 40 -10.33 17.36 -4.63
N LEU A 41 -10.86 16.17 -4.42
CA LEU A 41 -10.90 15.49 -3.12
C LEU A 41 -9.75 14.48 -3.06
N ILE A 42 -9.06 14.43 -1.93
CA ILE A 42 -7.96 13.48 -1.72
C ILE A 42 -8.40 12.45 -0.68
N SER A 43 -8.33 11.18 -1.03
CA SER A 43 -8.49 10.06 -0.08
C SER A 43 -7.18 9.32 0.06
N ASN A 44 -6.71 9.16 1.30
CA ASN A 44 -5.45 8.50 1.59
C ASN A 44 -5.72 7.07 2.04
N HIS A 45 -5.08 6.11 1.38
CA HIS A 45 -5.16 4.70 1.70
C HIS A 45 -3.75 4.17 2.01
N CYS A 46 -3.68 3.18 2.89
CA CYS A 46 -2.42 2.51 3.21
C CYS A 46 -2.68 1.01 3.41
N PHE A 47 -1.98 0.19 2.64
CA PHE A 47 -2.08 -1.27 2.70
C PHE A 47 -0.92 -1.81 3.52
N ILE A 48 -1.24 -2.64 4.52
CA ILE A 48 -0.26 -3.30 5.37
C ILE A 48 -0.31 -4.79 5.07
N SER A 49 0.85 -5.41 4.87
CA SER A 49 0.93 -6.84 4.58
C SER A 49 2.13 -7.49 5.26
N ASP A 50 1.95 -8.75 5.64
CA ASP A 50 3.02 -9.64 6.07
C ASP A 50 3.80 -10.23 4.89
N ASP A 51 3.32 -10.06 3.65
CA ASP A 51 4.09 -10.42 2.46
C ASP A 51 5.06 -9.31 2.04
N LEU A 52 6.34 -9.61 2.16
CA LEU A 52 7.44 -8.71 1.83
C LEU A 52 7.79 -8.73 0.33
N GLN A 53 7.19 -9.63 -0.46
CA GLN A 53 7.46 -9.74 -1.89
C GLN A 53 6.83 -8.58 -2.65
N ASN A 54 7.66 -7.78 -3.31
CA ASN A 54 7.19 -6.65 -4.10
C ASN A 54 6.91 -7.07 -5.54
N ASP A 55 5.82 -7.81 -5.75
CA ASP A 55 5.46 -8.36 -7.05
C ASP A 55 4.20 -7.72 -7.65
N THR A 56 3.86 -8.14 -8.86
CA THR A 56 2.68 -7.67 -9.59
C THR A 56 1.37 -8.20 -9.01
N CYS A 57 1.39 -9.34 -8.33
CA CYS A 57 0.19 -9.90 -7.67
C CYS A 57 -0.28 -8.98 -6.54
N PHE A 58 0.65 -8.49 -5.72
CA PHE A 58 0.36 -7.50 -4.70
C PHE A 58 -0.26 -6.23 -5.29
N VAL A 59 0.32 -5.70 -6.38
CA VAL A 59 -0.21 -4.51 -7.06
C VAL A 59 -1.64 -4.74 -7.55
N ASN A 60 -1.89 -5.89 -8.19
CA ASN A 60 -3.21 -6.23 -8.71
C ASN A 60 -4.24 -6.32 -7.58
N TYR A 61 -3.87 -6.92 -6.45
CA TYR A 61 -4.74 -7.00 -5.28
C TYR A 61 -5.06 -5.62 -4.70
N VAL A 62 -4.06 -4.74 -4.60
CA VAL A 62 -4.28 -3.34 -4.18
C VAL A 62 -5.23 -2.63 -5.14
N GLN A 63 -5.06 -2.79 -6.46
CA GLN A 63 -5.96 -2.22 -7.48
C GLN A 63 -7.39 -2.75 -7.35
N LYS A 64 -7.55 -4.05 -7.04
CA LYS A 64 -8.85 -4.68 -6.76
C LYS A 64 -9.54 -4.05 -5.55
N GLU A 65 -8.85 -3.92 -4.42
CA GLU A 65 -9.43 -3.36 -3.20
C GLU A 65 -9.78 -1.87 -3.36
N ILE A 66 -8.94 -1.11 -4.06
CA ILE A 66 -9.26 0.29 -4.42
C ILE A 66 -10.49 0.34 -5.33
N SER A 67 -10.58 -0.53 -6.33
CA SER A 67 -11.73 -0.58 -7.25
C SER A 67 -13.03 -0.93 -6.51
N LYS A 68 -12.97 -1.88 -5.56
CA LYS A 68 -14.09 -2.22 -4.68
C LYS A 68 -14.52 -1.01 -3.83
N TRP A 69 -13.57 -0.36 -3.16
CA TRP A 69 -13.85 0.83 -2.35
C TRP A 69 -14.47 1.96 -3.20
N LEU A 70 -13.96 2.18 -4.41
CA LEU A 70 -14.51 3.17 -5.33
C LEU A 70 -15.93 2.80 -5.79
N LYS A 71 -16.25 1.52 -5.96
CA LYS A 71 -17.61 1.07 -6.31
C LYS A 71 -18.61 1.37 -5.20
N GLU A 72 -18.21 1.19 -3.95
CA GLU A 72 -19.03 1.42 -2.76
C GLU A 72 -19.22 2.92 -2.48
N ASN A 73 -18.14 3.72 -2.54
CA ASN A 73 -18.17 5.12 -2.11
C ASN A 73 -18.41 6.11 -3.26
N HIS A 74 -18.01 5.73 -4.48
CA HIS A 74 -18.06 6.60 -5.67
C HIS A 74 -18.51 5.82 -6.92
N PRO A 75 -19.75 5.28 -6.92
CA PRO A 75 -20.23 4.39 -7.98
C PRO A 75 -20.27 5.03 -9.37
N LYS A 76 -20.33 6.36 -9.45
CA LYS A 76 -20.35 7.12 -10.72
C LYS A 76 -18.99 7.22 -11.42
N ILE A 77 -17.90 6.87 -10.73
CA ILE A 77 -16.56 6.88 -11.33
C ILE A 77 -16.43 5.62 -12.19
N ASN A 78 -16.18 5.79 -13.50
CA ASN A 78 -16.11 4.66 -14.44
C ASN A 78 -14.69 4.37 -14.95
N GLN A 79 -13.75 5.27 -14.66
CA GLN A 79 -12.37 5.19 -15.12
C GLN A 79 -11.40 5.50 -13.98
N VAL A 80 -10.31 4.73 -13.92
CA VAL A 80 -9.21 4.92 -12.98
C VAL A 80 -7.94 5.24 -13.77
N HIS A 81 -7.13 6.18 -13.28
CA HIS A 81 -5.83 6.47 -13.87
C HIS A 81 -4.73 6.18 -12.84
N TYR A 82 -3.94 5.14 -13.07
CA TYR A 82 -2.79 4.78 -12.25
C TYR A 82 -1.57 5.59 -12.64
N PHE A 83 -0.85 6.07 -11.62
CA PHE A 83 0.37 6.84 -11.79
C PHE A 83 1.41 6.40 -10.77
N ASN A 84 2.60 5.99 -11.24
CA ASN A 84 3.72 5.50 -10.43
C ASN A 84 5.08 5.64 -11.14
N ASP A 85 6.17 5.29 -10.45
CA ASP A 85 7.56 5.43 -10.89
C ASP A 85 7.97 4.47 -12.03
N GLY A 86 7.11 3.49 -12.36
CA GLY A 86 7.35 2.53 -13.42
C GLY A 86 8.45 1.52 -13.12
N CYS A 87 8.72 1.21 -11.85
CA CYS A 87 9.62 0.13 -11.48
C CYS A 87 9.25 -1.19 -12.18
N ALA A 88 10.20 -1.77 -12.92
CA ALA A 88 9.95 -2.89 -13.83
C ALA A 88 9.42 -4.15 -13.13
N GLY A 89 9.95 -4.48 -11.94
CA GLY A 89 9.52 -5.66 -11.19
C GLY A 89 8.06 -5.61 -10.73
N GLN A 90 7.49 -4.40 -10.63
CA GLN A 90 6.23 -4.16 -9.92
C GLN A 90 5.14 -3.62 -10.83
N TYR A 91 5.46 -2.59 -11.62
CA TYR A 91 4.48 -1.79 -12.34
C TYR A 91 4.66 -1.79 -13.86
N LYS A 92 5.88 -2.05 -14.34
CA LYS A 92 6.22 -1.97 -15.77
C LYS A 92 6.75 -3.30 -16.29
N ASN A 93 5.88 -4.30 -16.31
CA ASN A 93 6.15 -5.63 -16.86
C ASN A 93 4.93 -6.23 -17.57
N ARG A 94 5.13 -7.37 -18.26
CA ARG A 94 4.09 -8.07 -19.01
C ARG A 94 2.83 -8.40 -18.20
N ASN A 95 2.99 -8.73 -16.91
CA ASN A 95 1.88 -9.09 -16.04
C ASN A 95 1.05 -7.83 -15.70
N SER A 96 1.71 -6.71 -15.47
CA SER A 96 1.05 -5.42 -15.25
C SER A 96 0.25 -4.98 -16.48
N PHE A 97 0.80 -5.20 -17.68
CA PHE A 97 0.07 -4.96 -18.94
C PHE A 97 -1.14 -5.90 -19.10
N LYS A 98 -1.00 -7.20 -18.78
CA LYS A 98 -2.13 -8.15 -18.79
C LYS A 98 -3.24 -7.73 -17.81
N ASN A 99 -2.88 -7.29 -16.61
CA ASN A 99 -3.85 -6.76 -15.65
C ASN A 99 -4.56 -5.52 -16.20
N LEU A 100 -3.82 -4.62 -16.86
CA LEU A 100 -4.41 -3.42 -17.44
C LEU A 100 -5.42 -3.74 -18.56
N THR A 101 -5.11 -4.72 -19.43
CA THR A 101 -6.03 -5.12 -20.51
C THR A 101 -7.30 -5.77 -19.97
N ASN A 102 -7.19 -6.54 -18.89
CA ASN A 102 -8.31 -7.27 -18.29
C ASN A 102 -9.04 -6.46 -17.19
N HIS A 103 -8.54 -5.26 -16.84
CA HIS A 103 -9.03 -4.47 -15.71
C HIS A 103 -10.54 -4.21 -15.76
N HIS A 104 -11.13 -4.04 -16.95
CA HIS A 104 -12.56 -3.86 -17.09
C HIS A 104 -13.34 -5.13 -16.76
N GLU A 105 -12.86 -6.30 -17.20
CA GLU A 105 -13.49 -7.59 -16.91
C GLU A 105 -13.34 -7.93 -15.43
N ASP A 106 -12.15 -7.73 -14.88
CA ASP A 106 -11.83 -8.10 -13.49
C ASP A 106 -12.49 -7.17 -12.46
N PHE A 107 -12.52 -5.86 -12.73
CA PHE A 107 -12.94 -4.85 -11.74
C PHE A 107 -14.15 -4.02 -12.19
N GLY A 108 -14.68 -4.24 -13.39
CA GLY A 108 -15.85 -3.53 -13.91
C GLY A 108 -15.58 -2.06 -14.28
N ARG A 109 -14.31 -1.68 -14.50
CA ARG A 109 -13.90 -0.29 -14.77
C ARG A 109 -12.76 -0.22 -15.77
N LYS A 110 -12.74 0.83 -16.59
CA LYS A 110 -11.59 1.08 -17.47
C LYS A 110 -10.43 1.63 -16.65
N ALA A 111 -9.21 1.30 -17.05
CA ALA A 111 -8.01 1.84 -16.44
C ALA A 111 -7.02 2.35 -17.49
N GLU A 112 -6.34 3.42 -17.14
CA GLU A 112 -5.14 3.91 -17.81
C GLU A 112 -3.98 3.85 -16.82
N HIS A 113 -2.78 3.66 -17.33
CA HIS A 113 -1.58 3.60 -16.51
C HIS A 113 -0.47 4.43 -17.14
N SER A 114 -0.11 5.51 -16.47
CA SER A 114 0.99 6.40 -16.85
C SER A 114 2.15 6.29 -15.86
N PHE A 115 3.37 6.60 -16.31
CA PHE A 115 4.58 6.48 -15.50
C PHE A 115 5.28 7.84 -15.36
N PHE A 116 5.96 8.07 -14.24
CA PHE A 116 6.84 9.21 -14.08
C PHE A 116 8.06 9.10 -15.01
N ALA A 117 8.63 10.25 -15.36
CA ALA A 117 9.96 10.30 -15.97
C ALA A 117 11.01 9.86 -14.93
N THR A 118 12.02 9.10 -15.38
CA THR A 118 13.11 8.59 -14.57
C THR A 118 13.73 9.72 -13.71
N SER A 119 13.88 9.47 -12.41
CA SER A 119 14.60 10.33 -11.45
C SER A 119 13.90 11.60 -10.93
N HIS A 120 12.63 11.88 -11.25
CA HIS A 120 12.04 13.19 -10.90
C HIS A 120 10.58 13.21 -10.46
N ARG A 121 10.21 12.55 -9.35
CA ARG A 121 9.19 13.09 -8.43
C ARG A 121 9.06 12.29 -7.14
N LYS A 122 8.99 13.04 -6.04
CA LYS A 122 8.35 12.58 -4.81
C LYS A 122 6.85 12.62 -5.01
N SER A 123 6.14 11.63 -4.51
CA SER A 123 4.68 11.59 -4.56
C SER A 123 4.07 11.78 -3.16
N ILE A 124 2.75 11.95 -3.10
CA ILE A 124 2.03 11.98 -1.80
C ILE A 124 2.29 10.70 -0.97
N CYS A 125 2.65 9.61 -1.65
CA CYS A 125 2.99 8.33 -1.04
C CYS A 125 4.17 8.47 -0.07
N ASP A 126 5.20 9.25 -0.41
CA ASP A 126 6.37 9.48 0.45
C ASP A 126 5.98 10.16 1.77
N GLY A 127 5.08 11.15 1.69
CA GLY A 127 4.58 11.87 2.86
C GLY A 127 3.70 11.00 3.76
N LEU A 128 2.82 10.21 3.15
CA LEU A 128 1.95 9.27 3.87
C LEU A 128 2.77 8.21 4.60
N GLU A 129 3.70 7.58 3.88
CA GLU A 129 4.52 6.52 4.43
C GLU A 129 5.49 7.03 5.50
N GLY A 130 6.17 8.15 5.25
CA GLY A 130 7.03 8.79 6.25
C GLY A 130 6.26 9.16 7.52
N THR A 131 5.00 9.58 7.39
CA THR A 131 4.13 9.84 8.55
C THR A 131 3.81 8.55 9.31
N VAL A 132 3.37 7.50 8.62
CA VAL A 132 3.03 6.21 9.23
C VAL A 132 4.25 5.60 9.93
N LYS A 133 5.39 5.50 9.23
CA LYS A 133 6.65 4.96 9.78
C LYS A 133 7.13 5.76 10.99
N ARG A 134 7.03 7.08 10.96
CA ARG A 134 7.43 7.94 12.10
C ARG A 134 6.56 7.71 13.32
N ILE A 135 5.23 7.61 13.15
CA ILE A 135 4.30 7.37 14.26
C ILE A 135 4.54 5.97 14.85
N LEU A 136 4.65 4.94 13.99
CA LEU A 136 4.96 3.57 14.41
C LEU A 136 6.28 3.49 15.17
N ARG A 137 7.35 4.07 14.63
CA ARG A 137 8.66 4.07 15.28
C ARG A 137 8.60 4.73 16.65
N LYS A 138 7.92 5.88 16.76
CA LYS A 138 7.77 6.59 18.03
C LYS A 138 7.02 5.72 19.05
N ALA A 139 5.91 5.10 18.66
CA ALA A 139 5.15 4.22 19.54
C ALA A 139 5.97 2.99 19.97
N SER A 140 6.61 2.31 19.03
CA SER A 140 7.50 1.17 19.30
C SER A 140 8.62 1.47 20.29
N LEU A 141 9.10 2.71 20.35
CA LEU A 141 10.14 3.15 21.30
C LEU A 141 9.59 3.56 22.68
N GLN A 142 8.27 3.63 22.85
CA GLN A 142 7.60 4.04 24.09
C GLN A 142 6.82 2.89 24.74
N LEU A 143 6.60 1.79 24.01
CA LEU A 143 5.87 0.62 24.49
C LEU A 143 6.77 -0.26 25.37
N SER A 144 6.18 -0.82 26.43
CA SER A 144 6.83 -1.84 27.25
C SER A 144 7.12 -3.11 26.44
N ASP A 145 8.02 -3.96 26.94
CA ASP A 145 8.44 -5.18 26.23
C ASP A 145 7.29 -6.15 25.90
N GLU A 146 6.24 -6.16 26.73
CA GLU A 146 5.04 -6.97 26.56
C GLU A 146 4.11 -6.47 25.43
N ASN A 147 4.19 -5.18 25.08
CA ASN A 147 3.27 -4.53 24.14
C ASN A 147 3.93 -4.18 22.79
N GLN A 148 5.02 -4.86 22.44
CA GLN A 148 5.81 -4.51 21.26
C GLN A 148 5.08 -4.82 19.94
N ILE A 149 5.15 -3.88 18.99
CA ILE A 149 4.57 -4.02 17.66
C ILE A 149 5.55 -4.80 16.75
N LYS A 150 5.40 -6.13 16.72
CA LYS A 150 6.30 -7.05 16.00
C LYS A 150 5.66 -7.85 14.86
N THR A 151 4.41 -7.57 14.53
CA THR A 151 3.69 -8.28 13.47
C THR A 151 2.96 -7.30 12.57
N ALA A 152 2.72 -7.69 11.32
CA ALA A 152 1.99 -6.84 10.38
C ALA A 152 0.56 -6.55 10.87
N THR A 153 -0.08 -7.51 11.54
CA THR A 153 -1.39 -7.34 12.18
C THR A 153 -1.32 -6.32 13.30
N ALA A 154 -0.32 -6.39 14.19
CA ALA A 154 -0.14 -5.39 15.25
C ALA A 154 0.13 -3.99 14.67
N VAL A 155 0.89 -3.89 13.57
CA VAL A 155 1.09 -2.63 12.83
C VAL A 155 -0.25 -2.11 12.30
N TYR A 156 -1.07 -2.96 11.69
CA TYR A 156 -2.39 -2.61 11.17
C TYR A 156 -3.33 -2.12 12.27
N ASP A 157 -3.49 -2.89 13.34
CA ASP A 157 -4.39 -2.55 14.45
C ASP A 157 -3.97 -1.23 15.10
N PHE A 158 -2.66 -1.05 15.33
CA PHE A 158 -2.14 0.20 15.85
C PHE A 158 -2.45 1.38 14.92
N CYS A 159 -2.15 1.26 13.62
CA CYS A 159 -2.35 2.34 12.67
C CYS A 159 -3.83 2.72 12.54
N LYS A 160 -4.72 1.73 12.47
CA LYS A 160 -6.16 1.92 12.34
C LYS A 160 -6.75 2.69 13.52
N VAL A 161 -6.26 2.44 14.73
CA VAL A 161 -6.74 3.13 15.95
C VAL A 161 -6.14 4.53 16.08
N ASN A 162 -4.89 4.72 15.69
CA ASN A 162 -4.14 5.94 16.03
C ASN A 162 -4.01 6.96 14.88
N ILE A 163 -4.40 6.61 13.65
CA ILE A 163 -4.22 7.46 12.48
C ILE A 163 -5.54 7.59 11.71
N GLU A 164 -6.36 8.56 12.09
CA GLU A 164 -7.73 8.74 11.57
C GLU A 164 -7.79 9.18 10.09
N LYS A 165 -6.79 9.93 9.61
CA LYS A 165 -6.81 10.55 8.27
C LYS A 165 -6.39 9.61 7.13
N ILE A 166 -6.12 8.34 7.43
CA ILE A 166 -5.67 7.34 6.45
C ILE A 166 -6.54 6.09 6.60
N ASN A 167 -7.10 5.62 5.48
CA ASN A 167 -7.83 4.37 5.43
C ASN A 167 -6.84 3.20 5.37
N PHE A 168 -6.74 2.43 6.45
CA PHE A 168 -5.87 1.26 6.52
C PHE A 168 -6.56 -0.02 6.06
N HIS A 169 -5.83 -0.82 5.29
CA HIS A 169 -6.25 -2.12 4.76
C HIS A 169 -5.21 -3.17 5.10
N PHE A 170 -5.63 -4.37 5.49
CA PHE A 170 -4.72 -5.49 5.76
C PHE A 170 -4.79 -6.50 4.63
N ILE A 171 -3.63 -6.92 4.12
CA ILE A 171 -3.50 -7.96 3.10
C ILE A 171 -2.71 -9.11 3.72
N ASP A 172 -3.38 -10.23 3.97
CA ASP A 172 -2.73 -11.47 4.38
C ASP A 172 -2.04 -12.12 3.18
N LYS A 173 -0.80 -12.57 3.37
CA LYS A 173 0.00 -13.28 2.36
C LYS A 173 -0.74 -14.43 1.68
N LYS A 174 -1.65 -15.12 2.37
CA LYS A 174 -2.45 -16.21 1.81
C LYS A 174 -3.41 -15.73 0.73
N MET A 175 -3.88 -14.48 0.81
CA MET A 175 -4.78 -13.90 -0.19
C MET A 175 -4.08 -13.66 -1.53
N LEU A 176 -2.77 -13.42 -1.51
CA LEU A 176 -1.96 -13.18 -2.72
C LEU A 176 -1.67 -14.47 -3.50
N LYS A 177 -1.61 -15.62 -2.81
CA LYS A 177 -1.42 -16.94 -3.45
C LYS A 177 -2.69 -17.51 -4.09
N LEU A 178 -3.86 -17.10 -3.62
CA LEU A 178 -5.14 -17.55 -4.18
C LEU A 178 -5.48 -16.82 -5.49
N SER A 179 -4.81 -15.70 -5.80
CA SER A 179 -4.97 -14.96 -7.04
C SER A 179 -4.07 -15.45 -8.18
N ASP A 180 -3.55 -16.68 -8.10
CA ASP A 180 -2.76 -17.30 -9.16
C ASP A 180 -3.61 -17.48 -10.43
N TRP A 181 -3.64 -16.42 -11.24
CA TRP A 181 -3.79 -16.35 -12.69
C TRP A 181 -4.46 -17.57 -13.35
N SER A 182 -5.75 -17.79 -13.09
CA SER A 182 -6.62 -18.58 -13.97
C SER A 182 -6.78 -17.89 -15.32
#